data_AF-A0A1G9RBL7-F1
#
_entry.id   AF-A0A1G9RBL7-F1
#
_cell.length_a   1.000
_cell.length_b   1.000
_cell.length_c   1.000
_cell.angle_alpha   90.00
_cell.angle_beta   90.00
_cell.angle_gamma   90.00
#
_symmetry.space_group_name_H-M   'P 1'
#
loop_
_entity.id
_entity.type
_entity.pdbx_description
1 polymer ?
#
loop_
_entity_poly.entity_id
_entity_poly.type
_entity_poly.pdbx_seq_one_letter_code
_entity_poly.pdbx_strand_id
1 'polypeptide(L)'
;MNIIIFGCGISAEKIIRVINKLNVKIIAYADNNLDKVGSRINDTPVISPSEIKGKDFDYIIIGSIYFEEIREQLLNIGIPEERILEYYKYQNFISLRTKLDEYVRNISEYDCLITGMSYAKYGIDLKELKRESFNFALNSQDLFHDYSIVKYLSNRKLLTNINTIIIGLAYYSLEFELIKSREKYLVTRYHPINADLKSNTDYYRKYMNLRTAYADDTFINKVPYLQTVFGTLLEHDYLEKIDDFEDQYIKADNVQWERKELALRHSNKDYPETVEKNVHILERYLNLLKEEAIKPIIVIFPQHKDYTAYFSKTMREDFTSHLERLNATHPFELIDLFDSELVSERDFFDVHHLNHDGAIKVTQLINNRL
;
A
#
# COMPACT_ATOMS: atom_id res chain seq x y z
N MET A 1 30.64 7.48 0.86
CA MET A 1 29.89 6.60 -0.05
C MET A 1 29.31 7.45 -1.18
N ASN A 2 29.60 7.09 -2.42
CA ASN A 2 29.17 7.78 -3.64
C ASN A 2 28.01 7.01 -4.27
N ILE A 3 26.90 7.70 -4.55
CA ILE A 3 25.70 7.06 -5.10
C ILE A 3 25.19 7.80 -6.33
N ILE A 4 24.51 7.05 -7.20
CA ILE A 4 23.74 7.59 -8.32
C ILE A 4 22.26 7.31 -8.06
N ILE A 5 21.39 8.29 -8.25
CA ILE A 5 19.93 8.09 -8.19
C ILE A 5 19.39 7.96 -9.61
N PHE A 6 18.79 6.82 -9.95
CA PHE A 6 18.16 6.59 -11.25
C PHE A 6 16.66 6.91 -11.16
N GLY A 7 16.24 7.93 -11.90
CA GLY A 7 14.92 8.54 -11.88
C GLY A 7 15.01 9.94 -11.30
N CYS A 8 14.44 10.93 -12.00
CA CYS A 8 14.37 12.34 -11.57
C CYS A 8 12.92 12.77 -11.33
N GLY A 9 12.09 11.92 -10.72
CA GLY A 9 10.69 12.21 -10.38
C GLY A 9 10.49 12.49 -8.89
N ILE A 10 9.22 12.60 -8.46
CA ILE A 10 8.83 12.77 -7.04
C ILE A 10 9.48 11.71 -6.14
N SER A 11 9.62 10.48 -6.65
CA SER A 11 10.32 9.37 -6.01
C SER A 11 11.76 9.71 -5.61
N ALA A 12 12.48 10.41 -6.49
CA ALA A 12 13.85 10.83 -6.23
C ALA A 12 13.90 11.87 -5.12
N GLU A 13 12.95 12.80 -5.08
CA GLU A 13 12.82 13.77 -3.98
C GLU A 13 12.58 13.08 -2.63
N LYS A 14 11.71 12.06 -2.60
CA LYS A 14 11.47 11.25 -1.40
C LYS A 14 12.76 10.58 -0.92
N ILE A 15 13.57 10.04 -1.84
CA ILE A 15 14.87 9.43 -1.56
C ILE A 15 15.88 10.47 -1.06
N ILE A 16 15.96 11.65 -1.68
CA ILE A 16 16.90 12.73 -1.31
C ILE A 16 16.66 13.20 0.13
N ARG A 17 15.41 13.39 0.55
CA ARG A 17 15.09 13.83 1.92
C ARG A 17 15.68 12.92 2.99
N VAL A 18 15.78 11.63 2.68
CA VAL A 18 16.36 10.61 3.56
C VAL A 18 17.89 10.63 3.45
N ILE A 19 18.40 10.58 2.22
CA ILE A 19 19.83 10.49 1.93
C ILE A 19 20.59 11.72 2.44
N ASN A 20 19.99 12.91 2.42
CA ASN A 20 20.61 14.12 2.98
C ASN A 20 20.85 14.05 4.50
N LYS A 21 20.12 13.18 5.21
CA LYS A 21 20.32 12.96 6.65
C LYS A 21 21.41 11.92 6.92
N LEU A 22 22.02 11.34 5.88
CA LEU A 22 23.10 10.35 5.92
C LEU A 22 24.40 10.94 5.32
N ASN A 23 25.55 10.37 5.68
CA ASN A 23 26.85 10.79 5.14
C ASN A 23 27.13 10.16 3.75
N VAL A 24 26.30 10.51 2.78
CA VAL A 24 26.29 9.97 1.41
C VAL A 24 26.36 11.09 0.39
N LYS A 25 27.15 10.87 -0.66
CA LYS A 25 27.35 11.85 -1.73
C LYS A 25 26.60 11.38 -2.97
N ILE A 26 25.58 12.13 -3.37
CA ILE A 26 24.94 11.95 -4.67
C ILE A 26 25.87 12.57 -5.72
N ILE A 27 26.44 11.74 -6.61
CA ILE A 27 27.40 12.22 -7.62
C ILE A 27 26.73 12.51 -8.97
N ALA A 28 25.56 11.92 -9.22
CA ALA A 28 24.75 12.13 -10.41
C ALA A 28 23.32 11.63 -10.18
N TYR A 29 22.39 12.19 -10.95
CA TYR A 29 21.10 11.56 -11.26
C TYR A 29 21.17 10.94 -12.64
N ALA A 30 20.46 9.85 -12.89
CA ALA A 30 20.30 9.25 -14.22
C ALA A 30 18.83 9.22 -14.61
N ASP A 31 18.48 9.52 -15.86
CA ASP A 31 17.10 9.42 -16.35
C ASP A 31 17.10 9.01 -17.84
N ASN A 32 16.07 8.26 -18.25
CA ASN A 32 15.86 7.89 -19.66
C ASN A 32 15.24 9.04 -20.47
N ASN A 33 14.63 10.02 -19.80
CA ASN A 33 14.09 11.19 -20.45
C ASN A 33 15.23 12.15 -20.87
N LEU A 34 15.46 12.21 -22.19
CA LEU A 34 16.50 13.04 -22.80
C LEU A 34 16.33 14.54 -22.51
N ASP A 35 15.11 15.02 -22.27
CA ASP A 35 14.85 16.42 -21.93
C ASP A 35 15.42 16.79 -20.56
N LYS A 36 15.62 15.80 -19.67
CA LYS A 36 16.24 16.00 -18.37
C LYS A 36 17.75 15.85 -18.41
N VAL A 37 18.30 15.09 -19.36
CA VAL A 37 19.76 14.84 -19.45
C VAL A 37 20.49 16.16 -19.74
N GLY A 38 21.59 16.40 -19.02
CA GLY A 38 22.36 17.65 -19.07
C GLY A 38 21.86 18.75 -18.14
N SER A 39 20.66 18.58 -17.54
CA SER A 39 20.19 19.46 -16.46
C SER A 39 20.88 19.17 -15.12
N ARG A 40 20.49 19.90 -14.08
CA ARG A 40 21.01 19.74 -12.71
C ARG A 40 19.87 19.75 -11.69
N ILE A 41 20.02 18.93 -10.66
CA ILE A 41 19.15 18.91 -9.47
C ILE A 41 20.04 19.20 -8.26
N ASN A 42 19.80 20.32 -7.57
CA ASN A 42 20.65 20.77 -6.44
C ASN A 42 22.16 20.69 -6.76
N ASP A 43 22.56 21.30 -7.89
CA ASP A 43 23.93 21.31 -8.42
C ASP A 43 24.55 19.94 -8.76
N THR A 44 23.76 18.88 -8.75
CA THR A 44 24.17 17.54 -9.15
C THR A 44 23.72 17.26 -10.58
N PRO A 45 24.60 16.77 -11.47
CA PRO A 45 24.27 16.59 -12.88
C PRO A 45 23.26 15.46 -13.10
N VAL A 46 22.37 15.66 -14.07
CA VAL A 46 21.52 14.60 -14.63
C VAL A 46 22.22 14.03 -15.88
N ILE A 47 22.57 12.75 -15.85
CA ILE A 47 23.30 12.05 -16.90
C ILE A 47 22.40 11.03 -17.61
N SER A 48 22.79 10.64 -18.81
CA SER A 48 22.18 9.48 -19.48
C SER A 48 22.67 8.16 -18.87
N PRO A 49 21.91 7.06 -18.98
CA PRO A 49 22.30 5.77 -18.40
C PRO A 49 23.64 5.22 -18.94
N SER A 50 23.98 5.53 -20.19
CA SER A 50 25.25 5.08 -20.80
C SER A 50 26.48 5.73 -20.15
N GLU A 51 26.34 6.92 -19.57
CA GLU A 51 27.44 7.63 -18.89
C GLU A 51 27.77 7.06 -17.51
N ILE A 52 26.88 6.23 -16.93
CA ILE A 52 27.05 5.64 -15.60
C ILE A 52 28.34 4.83 -15.51
N LYS A 53 28.68 4.06 -16.54
CA LYS A 53 29.85 3.16 -16.56
C LYS A 53 31.19 3.90 -16.38
N GLY A 54 31.24 5.18 -16.74
CA GLY A 54 32.41 6.04 -16.59
C GLY A 54 32.53 6.75 -15.24
N LYS A 55 31.62 6.49 -14.29
CA LYS A 55 31.60 7.14 -12.97
C LYS A 55 32.12 6.20 -11.89
N ASP A 56 32.78 6.78 -10.89
CA ASP A 56 33.17 6.07 -9.67
C ASP A 56 32.06 6.17 -8.62
N PHE A 57 31.28 5.10 -8.47
CA PHE A 57 30.15 5.01 -7.54
C PHE A 57 30.19 3.69 -6.79
N ASP A 58 29.58 3.67 -5.60
CA ASP A 58 29.38 2.47 -4.80
C ASP A 58 28.07 1.78 -5.19
N TYR A 59 26.97 2.55 -5.30
CA TYR A 59 25.63 2.04 -5.59
C TYR A 59 24.81 2.94 -6.52
N ILE A 60 23.87 2.33 -7.24
CA ILE A 60 22.80 3.00 -7.98
C ILE A 60 21.48 2.70 -7.25
N ILE A 61 20.76 3.75 -6.87
CA ILE A 61 19.45 3.65 -6.26
C ILE A 61 18.40 3.95 -7.32
N ILE A 62 17.54 2.97 -7.63
CA ILE A 62 16.43 3.16 -8.57
C ILE A 62 15.26 3.80 -7.82
N GLY A 63 15.04 5.08 -8.06
CA GLY A 63 13.93 5.88 -7.59
C GLY A 63 12.83 6.00 -8.64
N SER A 64 12.34 4.88 -9.15
CA SER A 64 11.31 4.84 -10.19
C SER A 64 10.41 3.62 -10.01
N ILE A 65 9.14 3.76 -10.39
CA ILE A 65 8.19 2.64 -10.43
C ILE A 65 8.52 1.64 -11.56
N TYR A 66 9.28 2.06 -12.57
CA TYR A 66 9.80 1.22 -13.66
C TYR A 66 11.10 0.50 -13.25
N PHE A 67 11.16 0.01 -12.00
CA PHE A 67 12.40 -0.50 -11.43
C PHE A 67 12.87 -1.79 -12.10
N GLU A 68 11.97 -2.60 -12.65
CA GLU A 68 12.31 -3.84 -13.35
C GLU A 68 13.04 -3.53 -14.66
N GLU A 69 12.48 -2.65 -15.48
CA GLU A 69 13.06 -2.25 -16.77
C GLU A 69 14.38 -1.52 -16.59
N ILE A 70 14.48 -0.64 -15.58
CA ILE A 70 15.71 0.07 -15.26
C ILE A 70 16.78 -0.91 -14.74
N ARG A 71 16.41 -1.88 -13.90
CA ARG A 71 17.36 -2.91 -13.44
C ARG A 71 17.91 -3.70 -14.61
N GLU A 72 17.07 -4.17 -15.53
CA GLU A 72 17.51 -4.89 -16.73
C GLU A 72 18.43 -4.01 -17.60
N GLN A 73 18.10 -2.74 -17.79
CA GLN A 73 18.94 -1.78 -18.50
C GLN A 73 20.33 -1.66 -17.85
N LEU A 74 20.39 -1.51 -16.53
CA LEU A 74 21.65 -1.38 -15.79
C LEU A 74 22.50 -2.65 -15.87
N LEU A 75 21.88 -3.84 -15.77
CA LEU A 75 22.58 -5.11 -15.96
C LEU A 75 23.15 -5.23 -17.39
N ASN A 76 22.37 -4.83 -18.40
CA ASN A 76 22.77 -4.89 -19.81
C ASN A 76 23.97 -3.98 -20.14
N ILE A 77 24.13 -2.85 -19.46
CA ILE A 77 25.31 -1.97 -19.63
C ILE A 77 26.51 -2.40 -18.76
N GLY A 78 26.36 -3.52 -18.01
CA GLY A 78 27.41 -4.15 -17.23
C GLY A 78 27.55 -3.63 -15.81
N ILE A 79 26.51 -3.02 -15.23
CA ILE A 79 26.51 -2.70 -13.80
C ILE A 79 26.28 -3.99 -13.01
N PRO A 80 27.14 -4.33 -12.03
CA PRO A 80 26.95 -5.53 -11.22
C PRO A 80 25.65 -5.45 -10.41
N GLU A 81 24.94 -6.56 -10.31
CA GLU A 81 23.64 -6.62 -9.64
C GLU A 81 23.73 -6.13 -8.19
N GLU A 82 24.78 -6.50 -7.47
CA GLU A 82 25.04 -6.11 -6.08
C GLU A 82 25.13 -4.59 -5.88
N ARG A 83 25.41 -3.82 -6.94
CA ARG A 83 25.47 -2.35 -6.91
C ARG A 83 24.14 -1.68 -7.24
N ILE A 84 23.10 -2.44 -7.58
CA ILE A 84 21.77 -1.91 -7.94
C ILE A 84 20.81 -2.10 -6.75
N LEU A 85 20.29 -1.00 -6.24
CA LEU A 85 19.38 -0.90 -5.10
C LEU A 85 17.99 -0.44 -5.55
N GLU A 86 17.00 -1.33 -5.49
CA GLU A 86 15.63 -1.06 -5.92
C GLU A 86 14.82 -0.48 -4.74
N TYR A 87 14.76 0.85 -4.62
CA TYR A 87 14.16 1.52 -3.45
C TYR A 87 12.68 1.12 -3.23
N TYR A 88 11.85 1.18 -4.26
CA TYR A 88 10.42 0.83 -4.15
C TYR A 88 10.18 -0.62 -3.78
N LYS A 89 10.98 -1.53 -4.35
CA LYS A 89 10.94 -2.95 -4.01
C LYS A 89 11.29 -3.17 -2.55
N TYR A 90 12.33 -2.50 -2.06
CA TYR A 90 12.70 -2.50 -0.64
C TYR A 90 11.59 -1.96 0.26
N GLN A 91 11.08 -0.76 -0.03
CA GLN A 91 10.01 -0.12 0.74
C GLN A 91 8.76 -1.01 0.81
N ASN A 92 8.34 -1.58 -0.33
CA ASN A 92 7.22 -2.50 -0.38
C ASN A 92 7.50 -3.75 0.46
N PHE A 93 8.68 -4.34 0.32
CA PHE A 93 9.06 -5.55 1.06
C PHE A 93 9.06 -5.34 2.57
N ILE A 94 9.59 -4.21 3.07
CA ILE A 94 9.66 -3.96 4.51
C ILE A 94 8.36 -3.44 5.13
N SER A 95 7.41 -3.00 4.30
CA SER A 95 6.22 -2.23 4.74
C SER A 95 5.46 -2.83 5.93
N LEU A 96 5.06 -4.10 5.83
CA LEU A 96 4.32 -4.75 6.92
C LEU A 96 5.22 -5.00 8.13
N ARG A 97 6.50 -5.33 7.93
CA ARG A 97 7.44 -5.52 9.04
C ARG A 97 7.55 -4.23 9.85
N THR A 98 7.79 -3.10 9.19
CA THR A 98 7.87 -1.80 9.84
C THR A 98 6.58 -1.44 10.59
N LYS A 99 5.40 -1.73 10.01
CA LYS A 99 4.12 -1.54 10.71
C LYS A 99 3.97 -2.45 11.93
N LEU A 100 4.34 -3.72 11.83
CA LEU A 100 4.29 -4.65 12.97
C LEU A 100 5.25 -4.21 14.08
N ASP A 101 6.47 -3.79 13.74
CA ASP A 101 7.48 -3.34 14.71
C ASP A 101 7.05 -2.05 15.42
N GLU A 102 6.37 -1.13 14.72
CA GLU A 102 5.77 0.07 15.34
C GLU A 102 4.60 -0.30 16.25
N TYR A 103 3.66 -1.10 15.76
CA TYR A 103 2.50 -1.53 16.53
C TYR A 103 2.91 -2.24 17.82
N VAL A 104 3.88 -3.16 17.75
CA VAL A 104 4.35 -3.91 18.93
C VAL A 104 5.04 -2.99 19.94
N ARG A 105 5.77 -1.96 19.49
CA ARG A 105 6.43 -1.00 20.40
C ARG A 105 5.42 -0.20 21.23
N ASN A 106 4.28 0.14 20.63
CA ASN A 106 3.27 1.01 21.24
C ASN A 106 1.93 0.29 21.47
N ILE A 107 1.94 -1.04 21.61
CA ILE A 107 0.72 -1.88 21.64
C ILE A 107 -0.26 -1.52 22.77
N SER A 108 0.22 -0.90 23.85
CA SER A 108 -0.61 -0.42 24.96
C SER A 108 -1.38 0.86 24.65
N GLU A 109 -0.99 1.59 23.61
CA GLU A 109 -1.59 2.88 23.26
C GLU A 109 -2.85 2.70 22.40
N TYR A 110 -2.90 1.65 21.59
CA TYR A 110 -3.98 1.45 20.62
C TYR A 110 -5.16 0.66 21.19
N ASP A 111 -6.36 1.13 20.88
CA ASP A 111 -7.62 0.45 21.18
C ASP A 111 -8.45 0.13 19.93
N CYS A 112 -8.02 0.64 18.77
CA CYS A 112 -8.63 0.39 17.47
C CYS A 112 -7.57 0.03 16.41
N LEU A 113 -7.89 -0.92 15.53
CA LEU A 113 -7.11 -1.21 14.33
C LEU A 113 -7.89 -0.86 13.07
N ILE A 114 -7.17 -0.49 12.01
CA ILE A 114 -7.73 -0.34 10.67
C ILE A 114 -7.06 -1.35 9.74
N THR A 115 -7.84 -2.09 8.97
CA THR A 115 -7.35 -2.93 7.86
C THR A 115 -8.03 -2.54 6.56
N GLY A 116 -7.41 -2.84 5.42
CA GLY A 116 -7.99 -2.61 4.11
C GLY A 116 -6.96 -2.15 3.08
N MET A 117 -7.47 -1.72 1.94
CA MET A 117 -6.65 -1.20 0.84
C MET A 117 -6.36 0.30 0.97
N SER A 118 -5.82 0.90 -0.10
CA SER A 118 -5.45 2.32 -0.15
C SER A 118 -6.59 3.27 0.23
N TYR A 119 -7.85 2.90 0.04
CA TYR A 119 -8.99 3.68 0.50
C TYR A 119 -9.03 3.85 2.03
N ALA A 120 -8.73 2.80 2.81
CA ALA A 120 -8.61 2.91 4.26
C ALA A 120 -7.28 3.53 4.69
N LYS A 121 -6.24 3.34 3.87
CA LYS A 121 -4.93 3.95 4.12
C LYS A 121 -5.00 5.49 4.05
N TYR A 122 -5.65 6.03 3.01
CA TYR A 122 -5.73 7.48 2.76
C TYR A 122 -7.09 8.09 3.09
N GLY A 123 -8.07 7.31 3.54
CA GLY A 123 -9.41 7.80 3.83
C GLY A 123 -9.68 8.08 5.30
N ILE A 124 -8.71 7.78 6.17
CA ILE A 124 -8.81 7.97 7.62
C ILE A 124 -7.59 8.75 8.09
N ASP A 125 -7.84 9.87 8.78
CA ASP A 125 -6.82 10.61 9.49
C ASP A 125 -6.75 10.12 10.94
N LEU A 126 -5.63 9.50 11.30
CA LEU A 126 -5.43 8.96 12.65
C LEU A 126 -5.42 10.04 13.73
N LYS A 127 -5.01 11.27 13.42
CA LYS A 127 -4.95 12.38 14.40
C LYS A 127 -6.34 12.91 14.74
N GLU A 128 -7.29 12.78 13.82
CA GLU A 128 -8.67 13.21 14.00
C GLU A 128 -9.57 12.11 14.58
N LEU A 129 -9.13 10.85 14.61
CA LEU A 129 -9.89 9.76 15.22
C LEU A 129 -10.00 9.96 16.74
N LYS A 130 -11.21 9.78 17.28
CA LYS A 130 -11.47 9.83 18.74
C LYS A 130 -10.86 8.65 19.52
N ARG A 131 -10.29 7.69 18.79
CA ARG A 131 -9.74 6.44 19.31
C ARG A 131 -8.28 6.36 18.91
N GLU A 132 -7.43 5.98 19.85
CA GLU A 132 -6.03 5.72 19.58
C GLU A 132 -5.93 4.49 18.67
N SER A 133 -5.57 4.74 17.41
CA SER A 133 -5.76 3.77 16.34
C SER A 133 -4.46 3.47 15.61
N PHE A 134 -4.28 2.22 15.20
CA PHE A 134 -3.18 1.83 14.33
C PHE A 134 -3.67 1.33 12.97
N ASN A 135 -3.16 1.94 11.89
CA ASN A 135 -3.57 1.60 10.54
C ASN A 135 -2.67 0.50 9.95
N PHE A 136 -3.22 -0.69 9.70
CA PHE A 136 -2.57 -1.77 8.95
C PHE A 136 -2.94 -1.78 7.45
N ALA A 137 -3.73 -0.83 6.97
CA ALA A 137 -4.08 -0.74 5.56
C ALA A 137 -2.85 -0.43 4.69
N LEU A 138 -2.77 -1.08 3.53
CA LEU A 138 -1.68 -0.94 2.56
C LEU A 138 -2.25 -0.87 1.14
N ASN A 139 -1.48 -0.27 0.22
CA ASN A 139 -1.88 -0.20 -1.18
C ASN A 139 -2.17 -1.61 -1.73
N SER A 140 -3.33 -1.76 -2.36
CA SER A 140 -3.78 -3.00 -3.01
C SER A 140 -3.83 -4.22 -2.09
N GLN A 141 -3.90 -4.01 -0.77
CA GLN A 141 -4.17 -5.06 0.19
C GLN A 141 -5.55 -5.67 -0.09
N ASP A 142 -5.62 -7.00 -0.11
CA ASP A 142 -6.88 -7.72 -0.27
C ASP A 142 -7.40 -8.24 1.08
N LEU A 143 -8.64 -8.71 1.07
CA LEU A 143 -9.31 -9.22 2.26
C LEU A 143 -8.59 -10.44 2.88
N PHE A 144 -7.92 -11.26 2.07
CA PHE A 144 -7.13 -12.38 2.58
C PHE A 144 -5.98 -11.89 3.48
N HIS A 145 -5.31 -10.82 3.08
CA HIS A 145 -4.23 -10.24 3.85
C HIS A 145 -4.73 -9.44 5.06
N ASP A 146 -5.87 -8.75 4.98
CA ASP A 146 -6.53 -8.14 6.14
C ASP A 146 -6.72 -9.17 7.26
N TYR A 147 -7.39 -10.28 6.91
CA TYR A 147 -7.61 -11.40 7.83
C TYR A 147 -6.29 -12.02 8.33
N SER A 148 -5.31 -12.21 7.44
CA SER A 148 -4.04 -12.85 7.80
C SER A 148 -3.22 -12.02 8.79
N ILE A 149 -3.25 -10.69 8.69
CA ILE A 149 -2.61 -9.79 9.65
C ILE A 149 -3.27 -9.95 11.02
N VAL A 150 -4.61 -9.83 11.10
CA VAL A 150 -5.30 -9.92 12.40
C VAL A 150 -5.17 -11.31 13.02
N LYS A 151 -5.22 -12.37 12.21
CA LYS A 151 -4.94 -13.73 12.66
C LYS A 151 -3.52 -13.86 13.23
N TYR A 152 -2.52 -13.29 12.58
CA TYR A 152 -1.15 -13.27 13.07
C TYR A 152 -1.04 -12.60 14.45
N LEU A 153 -1.75 -11.48 14.64
CA LEU A 153 -1.78 -10.72 15.90
C LEU A 153 -2.51 -11.51 17.01
N SER A 154 -3.69 -12.05 16.72
CA SER A 154 -4.47 -12.91 17.63
C SER A 154 -3.66 -14.12 18.13
N ASN A 155 -3.04 -14.86 17.21
CA ASN A 155 -2.21 -16.03 17.53
C ASN A 155 -1.03 -15.72 18.47
N ARG A 156 -0.62 -14.44 18.55
CA ARG A 156 0.49 -13.95 19.39
C ARG A 156 0.02 -13.15 20.59
N LYS A 157 -1.30 -13.09 20.83
CA LYS A 157 -1.92 -12.29 21.90
C LYS A 157 -1.55 -10.81 21.80
N LEU A 158 -1.49 -10.29 20.57
CA LEU A 158 -1.18 -8.90 20.28
C LEU A 158 -2.44 -8.07 20.02
N LEU A 159 -3.62 -8.52 20.45
CA LEU A 159 -4.89 -7.79 20.31
C LEU A 159 -5.49 -7.40 21.66
N THR A 160 -4.75 -7.52 22.77
CA THR A 160 -5.29 -7.46 24.14
C THR A 160 -6.02 -6.17 24.50
N ASN A 161 -5.64 -5.04 23.90
CA ASN A 161 -6.27 -3.73 24.15
C ASN A 161 -7.23 -3.30 23.03
N ILE A 162 -7.23 -4.05 21.93
CA ILE A 162 -8.05 -3.73 20.75
C ILE A 162 -9.48 -4.15 21.06
N ASN A 163 -10.40 -3.21 20.89
CA ASN A 163 -11.83 -3.45 21.08
C ASN A 163 -12.63 -3.22 19.80
N THR A 164 -12.05 -2.57 18.79
CA THR A 164 -12.72 -2.23 17.53
C THR A 164 -11.75 -2.42 16.36
N ILE A 165 -12.22 -3.01 15.27
CA ILE A 165 -11.50 -3.00 14.00
C ILE A 165 -12.36 -2.38 12.91
N ILE A 166 -11.82 -1.36 12.25
CA ILE A 166 -12.35 -0.79 11.02
C ILE A 166 -11.81 -1.59 9.83
N ILE A 167 -12.71 -2.20 9.05
CA ILE A 167 -12.39 -2.97 7.85
C ILE A 167 -12.81 -2.16 6.64
N GLY A 168 -11.84 -1.58 5.94
CA GLY A 168 -12.06 -0.80 4.73
C GLY A 168 -12.21 -1.68 3.49
N LEU A 169 -13.41 -1.69 2.92
CA LEU A 169 -13.71 -2.43 1.69
C LEU A 169 -14.12 -1.48 0.56
N ALA A 170 -14.08 -2.00 -0.65
CA ALA A 170 -14.69 -1.43 -1.84
C ALA A 170 -15.74 -2.41 -2.36
N TYR A 171 -16.67 -1.93 -3.19
CA TYR A 171 -17.67 -2.82 -3.79
C TYR A 171 -17.07 -3.95 -4.66
N TYR A 172 -15.81 -3.81 -5.11
CA TYR A 172 -15.10 -4.86 -5.86
C TYR A 172 -14.19 -5.74 -4.97
N SER A 173 -14.19 -5.55 -3.64
CA SER A 173 -13.27 -6.26 -2.74
C SER A 173 -13.49 -7.77 -2.72
N LEU A 174 -14.72 -8.25 -2.96
CA LEU A 174 -15.00 -9.69 -3.00
C LEU A 174 -14.45 -10.33 -4.29
N GLU A 175 -14.25 -9.56 -5.35
CA GLU A 175 -13.72 -9.97 -6.65
C GLU A 175 -12.19 -9.79 -6.73
N PHE A 176 -11.56 -9.29 -5.68
CA PHE A 176 -10.15 -8.90 -5.72
C PHE A 176 -9.24 -9.86 -4.94
N GLU A 177 -8.18 -10.31 -5.61
CA GLU A 177 -7.05 -11.00 -5.00
C GLU A 177 -5.74 -10.35 -5.46
N LEU A 178 -4.96 -9.85 -4.52
CA LEU A 178 -3.69 -9.20 -4.77
C LEU A 178 -2.76 -10.12 -5.57
N ILE A 179 -2.73 -11.41 -5.21
CA ILE A 179 -1.86 -12.41 -5.83
C ILE A 179 -2.18 -12.67 -7.31
N LYS A 180 -3.41 -12.37 -7.75
CA LYS A 180 -3.86 -12.48 -9.15
C LYS A 180 -3.80 -11.15 -9.90
N SER A 181 -3.49 -10.05 -9.21
CA SER A 181 -3.50 -8.70 -9.78
C SER A 181 -2.21 -8.34 -10.52
N ARG A 182 -2.21 -7.18 -11.18
CA ARG A 182 -1.00 -6.58 -11.77
C ARG A 182 0.05 -6.24 -10.71
N GLU A 183 -0.37 -6.05 -9.47
CA GLU A 183 0.49 -5.69 -8.33
C GLU A 183 0.82 -6.90 -7.45
N LYS A 184 0.73 -8.12 -8.00
CA LYS A 184 1.06 -9.37 -7.30
C LYS A 184 2.44 -9.39 -6.65
N TYR A 185 3.40 -8.60 -7.14
CA TYR A 185 4.73 -8.48 -6.52
C TYR A 185 4.65 -7.92 -5.09
N LEU A 186 3.61 -7.15 -4.76
CA LEU A 186 3.39 -6.60 -3.41
C LEU A 186 3.14 -7.68 -2.36
N VAL A 187 2.77 -8.92 -2.75
CA VAL A 187 2.57 -10.01 -1.76
C VAL A 187 3.85 -10.30 -0.98
N THR A 188 5.02 -10.00 -1.54
CA THR A 188 6.31 -10.23 -0.86
C THR A 188 6.42 -9.53 0.50
N ARG A 189 5.69 -8.43 0.70
CA ARG A 189 5.64 -7.68 1.98
C ARG A 189 5.11 -8.49 3.17
N TYR A 190 4.35 -9.55 2.91
CA TYR A 190 3.73 -10.37 3.96
C TYR A 190 4.70 -11.44 4.51
N HIS A 191 5.99 -11.37 4.19
CA HIS A 191 7.00 -12.28 4.74
C HIS A 191 7.07 -12.35 6.28
N PRO A 192 6.73 -11.32 7.09
CA PRO A 192 6.77 -11.42 8.55
C PRO A 192 5.72 -12.39 9.10
N ILE A 193 4.62 -12.59 8.35
CA ILE A 193 3.49 -13.42 8.75
C ILE A 193 3.48 -14.79 8.03
N ASN A 194 4.61 -15.18 7.42
CA ASN A 194 4.74 -16.39 6.60
C ASN A 194 4.22 -17.68 7.24
N ALA A 195 4.38 -17.84 8.55
CA ALA A 195 3.90 -19.03 9.26
C ALA A 195 2.36 -19.17 9.16
N ASP A 196 1.64 -18.05 9.25
CA ASP A 196 0.18 -18.01 9.21
C ASP A 196 -0.35 -18.23 7.78
N LEU A 197 0.40 -17.77 6.77
CA LEU A 197 0.09 -17.98 5.34
C LEU A 197 0.14 -19.45 4.92
N LYS A 198 1.01 -20.27 5.55
CA LYS A 198 1.15 -21.71 5.26
C LYS A 198 -0.13 -22.51 5.47
N SER A 199 -1.08 -21.98 6.26
CA SER A 199 -2.37 -22.64 6.49
C SER A 199 -3.24 -22.77 5.22
N ASN A 200 -2.92 -22.01 4.16
CA ASN A 200 -3.52 -22.17 2.83
C ASN A 200 -2.45 -22.67 1.84
N THR A 201 -2.36 -24.00 1.66
CA THR A 201 -1.29 -24.64 0.87
C THR A 201 -1.21 -24.15 -0.58
N ASP A 202 -2.35 -23.98 -1.27
CA ASP A 202 -2.35 -23.52 -2.66
C ASP A 202 -1.89 -22.06 -2.77
N TYR A 203 -2.40 -21.19 -1.90
CA TYR A 203 -1.95 -19.80 -1.80
C TYR A 203 -0.45 -19.75 -1.48
N TYR A 204 0.02 -20.49 -0.48
CA TYR A 204 1.40 -20.45 -0.02
C TYR A 204 2.40 -20.87 -1.11
N ARG A 205 2.04 -21.86 -1.94
CA ARG A 205 2.85 -22.25 -3.11
C ARG A 205 3.00 -21.10 -4.10
N LYS A 206 1.89 -20.43 -4.46
CA LYS A 206 1.91 -19.27 -5.37
C LYS A 206 2.71 -18.11 -4.76
N TYR A 207 2.50 -17.84 -3.48
CA TYR A 207 3.24 -16.85 -2.71
C TYR A 207 4.74 -17.12 -2.74
N MET A 208 5.18 -18.36 -2.50
CA MET A 208 6.61 -18.72 -2.53
C MET A 208 7.22 -18.53 -3.92
N ASN A 209 6.50 -18.87 -5.00
CA ASN A 209 6.98 -18.61 -6.36
C ASN A 209 7.17 -17.10 -6.61
N LEU A 210 6.23 -16.27 -6.17
CA LEU A 210 6.35 -14.80 -6.29
C LEU A 210 7.46 -14.25 -5.39
N ARG A 211 7.62 -14.80 -4.18
CA ARG A 211 8.72 -14.43 -3.29
C ARG A 211 10.07 -14.76 -3.92
N THR A 212 10.22 -15.93 -4.54
CA THR A 212 11.45 -16.26 -5.29
C THR A 212 11.65 -15.35 -6.50
N ALA A 213 10.59 -14.92 -7.17
CA ALA A 213 10.72 -14.02 -8.33
C ALA A 213 11.05 -12.57 -7.95
N TYR A 214 10.51 -12.06 -6.83
CA TYR A 214 10.55 -10.65 -6.48
C TYR A 214 11.31 -10.33 -5.18
N ALA A 215 11.73 -11.33 -4.40
CA ALA A 215 12.45 -11.16 -3.14
C ALA A 215 13.33 -12.40 -2.85
N ASP A 216 14.14 -12.77 -3.84
CA ASP A 216 15.07 -13.90 -3.81
C ASP A 216 16.24 -13.68 -2.83
N ASP A 217 17.09 -14.69 -2.65
CA ASP A 217 18.23 -14.62 -1.74
C ASP A 217 19.18 -13.46 -2.09
N THR A 218 19.31 -13.13 -3.38
CA THR A 218 20.11 -11.97 -3.84
C THR A 218 19.57 -10.67 -3.26
N PHE A 219 18.26 -10.44 -3.36
CA PHE A 219 17.61 -9.29 -2.75
C PHE A 219 17.66 -9.33 -1.23
N ILE A 220 17.39 -10.49 -0.61
CA ILE A 220 17.40 -10.65 0.85
C ILE A 220 18.80 -10.35 1.42
N ASN A 221 19.87 -10.76 0.76
CA ASN A 221 21.24 -10.45 1.18
C ASN A 221 21.57 -8.95 1.08
N LYS A 222 20.88 -8.20 0.22
CA LYS A 222 20.97 -6.74 0.16
C LYS A 222 20.16 -6.07 1.27
N VAL A 223 19.15 -6.72 1.87
CA VAL A 223 18.23 -6.10 2.86
C VAL A 223 18.95 -5.46 4.05
N PRO A 224 19.96 -6.08 4.70
CA PRO A 224 20.67 -5.43 5.80
C PRO A 224 21.42 -4.17 5.36
N TYR A 225 22.02 -4.21 4.18
CA TYR A 225 22.73 -3.08 3.60
C TYR A 225 21.77 -1.97 3.18
N LEU A 226 20.67 -2.33 2.52
CA LEU A 226 19.54 -1.45 2.24
C LEU A 226 19.03 -0.84 3.54
N GLN A 227 18.86 -1.61 4.62
CA GLN A 227 18.45 -1.09 5.93
C GLN A 227 19.53 -0.20 6.59
N THR A 228 20.79 -0.26 6.16
CA THR A 228 21.81 0.68 6.64
C THR A 228 21.73 1.99 5.83
N VAL A 229 21.58 1.89 4.51
CA VAL A 229 21.48 3.03 3.57
C VAL A 229 20.14 3.73 3.66
N PHE A 230 19.11 2.96 3.98
CA PHE A 230 17.71 3.32 4.08
C PHE A 230 17.20 3.09 5.50
N GLY A 231 18.09 3.09 6.50
CA GLY A 231 17.74 2.80 7.90
C GLY A 231 16.82 3.81 8.54
N THR A 232 16.53 3.62 9.83
CA THR A 232 15.66 4.39 10.76
C THR A 232 15.01 5.66 10.22
N LEU A 233 15.72 6.58 9.61
CA LEU A 233 15.17 7.73 8.88
C LEU A 233 14.14 7.38 7.81
N LEU A 234 14.28 6.27 7.09
CA LEU A 234 13.30 5.78 6.13
C LEU A 234 12.21 4.96 6.79
N GLU A 235 12.44 4.30 7.91
CA GLU A 235 11.37 3.69 8.71
C GLU A 235 10.52 4.78 9.36
N HIS A 236 11.13 5.85 9.90
CA HIS A 236 10.47 7.04 10.44
C HIS A 236 9.82 7.88 9.35
N ASP A 237 10.51 8.27 8.27
CA ASP A 237 9.88 8.97 7.13
C ASP A 237 8.82 8.09 6.44
N TYR A 238 8.96 6.75 6.43
CA TYR A 238 7.94 5.85 5.90
C TYR A 238 6.74 5.78 6.83
N LEU A 239 6.91 5.68 8.14
CA LEU A 239 5.81 5.72 9.10
C LEU A 239 5.10 7.08 9.08
N GLU A 240 5.85 8.18 9.13
CA GLU A 240 5.33 9.55 8.97
C GLU A 240 4.57 9.70 7.64
N LYS A 241 5.09 9.14 6.52
CA LYS A 241 4.44 9.22 5.19
C LYS A 241 3.49 8.07 4.83
N ILE A 242 3.33 7.06 5.69
CA ILE A 242 2.23 6.10 5.54
C ILE A 242 0.93 6.83 5.85
N ASP A 243 0.99 7.75 6.82
CA ASP A 243 -0.13 8.56 7.29
C ASP A 243 -0.12 9.99 6.71
N ASP A 244 0.99 10.48 6.12
CA ASP A 244 0.94 11.73 5.34
C ASP A 244 0.16 11.53 4.04
N PHE A 245 -0.89 12.34 3.90
CA PHE A 245 -1.67 12.45 2.69
C PHE A 245 -0.82 13.01 1.54
N GLU A 246 -0.98 12.46 0.34
CA GLU A 246 -0.40 13.10 -0.85
C GLU A 246 -1.27 14.33 -1.17
N ASP A 247 -0.83 15.52 -0.79
CA ASP A 247 -1.59 16.76 -1.06
C ASP A 247 -1.37 17.32 -2.48
N GLN A 248 -0.42 16.75 -3.23
CA GLN A 248 -0.13 17.21 -4.59
C GLN A 248 -1.03 16.50 -5.60
N TYR A 249 -2.09 17.20 -6.00
CA TYR A 249 -2.93 16.80 -7.13
C TYR A 249 -2.07 16.56 -8.38
N ILE A 250 -1.97 15.31 -8.84
CA ILE A 250 -1.41 15.03 -10.15
C ILE A 250 -2.48 15.44 -11.16
N LYS A 251 -2.29 16.61 -11.78
CA LYS A 251 -3.13 17.06 -12.90
C LYS A 251 -3.02 16.05 -14.04
N ALA A 252 -3.98 15.14 -14.15
CA ALA A 252 -4.24 14.49 -15.43
C ALA A 252 -5.01 15.48 -16.31
N ASP A 253 -4.64 15.55 -17.58
CA ASP A 253 -5.31 16.42 -18.56
C ASP A 253 -6.80 16.04 -18.76
N ASN A 254 -7.24 14.87 -18.26
CA ASN A 254 -8.65 14.42 -18.32
C ASN A 254 -9.06 13.47 -17.17
N VAL A 255 -9.03 13.97 -15.92
CA VAL A 255 -9.38 13.19 -14.71
C VAL A 255 -10.78 12.56 -14.77
N GLN A 256 -11.78 13.22 -15.38
CA GLN A 256 -13.12 12.66 -15.50
C GLN A 256 -13.14 11.37 -16.34
N TRP A 257 -12.43 11.36 -17.47
CA TRP A 257 -12.33 10.17 -18.31
C TRP A 257 -11.61 9.04 -17.59
N GLU A 258 -10.52 9.33 -16.87
CA GLU A 258 -9.79 8.32 -16.10
C GLU A 258 -10.65 7.71 -14.98
N ARG A 259 -11.46 8.53 -14.29
CA ARG A 259 -12.43 8.08 -13.28
C ARG A 259 -13.45 7.11 -13.86
N LYS A 260 -14.00 7.45 -15.04
CA LYS A 260 -14.92 6.57 -15.77
C LYS A 260 -14.25 5.25 -16.16
N GLU A 261 -13.07 5.28 -16.77
CA GLU A 261 -12.34 4.07 -17.17
C GLU A 261 -11.98 3.19 -15.97
N LEU A 262 -11.63 3.80 -14.84
CA LEU A 262 -11.39 3.07 -13.60
C LEU A 262 -12.67 2.40 -13.09
N ALA A 263 -13.80 3.11 -13.07
CA ALA A 263 -15.08 2.56 -12.67
C ALA A 263 -15.50 1.36 -13.53
N LEU A 264 -15.35 1.47 -14.86
CA LEU A 264 -15.64 0.38 -15.79
C LEU A 264 -14.69 -0.81 -15.58
N ARG A 265 -13.39 -0.56 -15.38
CA ARG A 265 -12.41 -1.61 -15.11
C ARG A 265 -12.69 -2.36 -13.81
N HIS A 266 -13.13 -1.66 -12.76
CA HIS A 266 -13.51 -2.29 -11.50
C HIS A 266 -14.83 -3.03 -11.63
N SER A 267 -15.79 -2.47 -12.38
CA SER A 267 -17.11 -3.08 -12.64
C SER A 267 -17.06 -4.35 -13.49
N ASN A 268 -16.04 -4.49 -14.35
CA ASN A 268 -15.89 -5.62 -15.26
C ASN A 268 -15.15 -6.82 -14.63
N LYS A 269 -14.97 -6.85 -13.30
CA LYS A 269 -14.43 -8.02 -12.62
C LYS A 269 -15.52 -9.10 -12.55
N ASP A 270 -15.33 -10.19 -13.28
CA ASP A 270 -16.20 -11.35 -13.28
C ASP A 270 -15.41 -12.57 -12.79
N TYR A 271 -15.36 -12.73 -11.46
CA TYR A 271 -14.55 -13.75 -10.78
C TYR A 271 -15.36 -14.48 -9.69
N PRO A 272 -16.38 -15.27 -10.05
CA PRO A 272 -17.31 -15.87 -9.09
C PRO A 272 -16.63 -16.78 -8.04
N GLU A 273 -15.62 -17.55 -8.43
CA GLU A 273 -14.82 -18.36 -7.49
C GLU A 273 -14.06 -17.49 -6.48
N THR A 274 -13.65 -16.29 -6.90
CA THR A 274 -12.97 -15.33 -6.03
C THR A 274 -13.95 -14.71 -5.04
N VAL A 275 -15.17 -14.39 -5.49
CA VAL A 275 -16.26 -13.92 -4.64
C VAL A 275 -16.58 -14.95 -3.57
N GLU A 276 -16.83 -16.21 -3.94
CA GLU A 276 -17.12 -17.28 -2.96
C GLU A 276 -16.00 -17.42 -1.93
N LYS A 277 -14.74 -17.45 -2.39
CA LYS A 277 -13.58 -17.51 -1.52
C LYS A 277 -13.50 -16.32 -0.56
N ASN A 278 -13.67 -15.09 -1.06
CA ASN A 278 -13.54 -13.88 -0.27
C ASN A 278 -14.70 -13.68 0.71
N VAL A 279 -15.92 -14.10 0.34
CA VAL A 279 -17.05 -14.15 1.29
C VAL A 279 -16.73 -15.07 2.46
N HIS A 280 -16.17 -16.26 2.19
CA HIS A 280 -15.74 -17.17 3.24
C HIS A 280 -14.58 -16.61 4.08
N ILE A 281 -13.65 -15.86 3.48
CA ILE A 281 -12.60 -15.17 4.24
C ILE A 281 -13.19 -14.09 5.15
N LEU A 282 -14.15 -13.29 4.68
CA LEU A 282 -14.81 -12.28 5.49
C LEU A 282 -15.54 -12.92 6.67
N GLU A 283 -16.26 -14.02 6.44
CA GLU A 283 -16.90 -14.80 7.49
C GLU A 283 -15.90 -15.28 8.56
N ARG A 284 -14.76 -15.83 8.13
CA ARG A 284 -13.69 -16.24 9.06
C ARG A 284 -13.09 -15.07 9.82
N TYR A 285 -12.95 -13.92 9.17
CA TYR A 285 -12.45 -12.71 9.80
C TYR A 285 -13.43 -12.23 10.88
N LEU A 286 -14.72 -12.14 10.58
CA LEU A 286 -15.74 -11.76 11.56
C LEU A 286 -15.83 -12.76 12.73
N ASN A 287 -15.66 -14.06 12.48
CA ASN A 287 -15.58 -15.07 13.54
C ASN A 287 -14.37 -14.87 14.46
N LEU A 288 -13.19 -14.61 13.89
CA LEU A 288 -12.01 -14.30 14.66
C LEU A 288 -12.23 -13.07 15.56
N LEU A 289 -12.84 -12.01 15.03
CA LEU A 289 -13.14 -10.81 15.81
C LEU A 289 -14.15 -11.09 16.93
N LYS A 290 -15.15 -11.94 16.68
CA LYS A 290 -16.08 -12.39 17.71
C LYS A 290 -15.39 -13.20 18.82
N GLU A 291 -14.45 -14.07 18.48
CA GLU A 291 -13.65 -14.85 19.45
C GLU A 291 -12.76 -13.94 20.32
N GLU A 292 -12.21 -12.88 19.73
CA GLU A 292 -11.41 -11.86 20.43
C GLU A 292 -12.27 -10.79 21.13
N ALA A 293 -13.61 -10.89 21.05
CA ALA A 293 -14.56 -9.89 21.56
C ALA A 293 -14.33 -8.46 21.02
N ILE A 294 -13.93 -8.36 19.75
CA ILE A 294 -13.67 -7.10 19.05
C ILE A 294 -14.88 -6.72 18.17
N LYS A 295 -15.33 -5.47 18.24
CA LYS A 295 -16.39 -4.91 17.38
C LYS A 295 -15.88 -4.68 15.95
N PRO A 296 -16.44 -5.34 14.94
CA PRO A 296 -16.18 -5.02 13.53
C PRO A 296 -17.01 -3.80 13.05
N ILE A 297 -16.35 -2.88 12.34
CA ILE A 297 -16.98 -1.80 11.57
C ILE A 297 -16.48 -1.90 10.13
N ILE A 298 -17.36 -2.22 9.18
CA ILE A 298 -17.03 -2.21 7.76
C ILE A 298 -17.30 -0.83 7.19
N VAL A 299 -16.32 -0.26 6.50
CA VAL A 299 -16.42 1.06 5.87
C VAL A 299 -16.22 0.92 4.37
N ILE A 300 -17.19 1.40 3.58
CA ILE A 300 -17.04 1.60 2.13
C ILE A 300 -16.74 3.08 1.92
N PHE A 301 -15.51 3.39 1.52
CA PHE A 301 -15.05 4.78 1.40
C PHE A 301 -15.70 5.50 0.22
N PRO A 302 -15.89 6.84 0.32
CA PRO A 302 -16.52 7.59 -0.75
C PRO A 302 -15.67 7.59 -2.01
N GLN A 303 -16.36 7.59 -3.15
CA GLN A 303 -15.74 7.72 -4.46
C GLN A 303 -16.24 8.99 -5.14
N HIS A 304 -15.48 9.50 -6.09
CA HIS A 304 -15.91 10.67 -6.85
C HIS A 304 -17.18 10.34 -7.66
N LYS A 305 -18.10 11.32 -7.80
CA LYS A 305 -19.36 11.15 -8.58
C LYS A 305 -19.15 10.64 -10.01
N ASP A 306 -18.05 11.05 -10.65
CA ASP A 306 -17.69 10.59 -12.01
C ASP A 306 -17.29 9.10 -12.01
N TYR A 307 -16.84 8.56 -10.88
CA TYR A 307 -16.59 7.12 -10.75
C TYR A 307 -17.91 6.40 -10.45
N THR A 308 -18.67 6.86 -9.46
CA THR A 308 -19.89 6.17 -9.01
C THR A 308 -20.97 6.12 -10.09
N ALA A 309 -21.08 7.16 -10.93
CA ALA A 309 -22.02 7.23 -12.04
C ALA A 309 -21.83 6.12 -13.10
N TYR A 310 -20.62 5.55 -13.22
CA TYR A 310 -20.30 4.50 -14.17
C TYR A 310 -20.03 3.14 -13.50
N PHE A 311 -20.15 3.05 -12.18
CA PHE A 311 -19.92 1.81 -11.46
C PHE A 311 -21.12 0.86 -11.57
N SER A 312 -20.87 -0.45 -11.67
CA SER A 312 -21.90 -1.48 -11.85
C SER A 312 -22.87 -1.52 -10.68
N LYS A 313 -24.16 -1.33 -10.98
CA LYS A 313 -25.25 -1.49 -10.01
C LYS A 313 -25.35 -2.93 -9.52
N THR A 314 -25.23 -3.89 -10.43
CA THR A 314 -25.30 -5.32 -10.09
C THR A 314 -24.21 -5.73 -9.11
N MET A 315 -22.97 -5.28 -9.32
CA MET A 315 -21.87 -5.57 -8.39
C MET A 315 -22.14 -4.99 -6.98
N ARG A 316 -22.75 -3.79 -6.91
CA ARG A 316 -23.16 -3.19 -5.63
C ARG A 316 -24.26 -3.99 -4.94
N GLU A 317 -25.27 -4.40 -5.69
CA GLU A 317 -26.40 -5.20 -5.19
C GLU A 317 -25.92 -6.57 -4.69
N ASP A 318 -25.05 -7.24 -5.44
CA ASP A 318 -24.47 -8.53 -5.06
C ASP A 318 -23.60 -8.40 -3.81
N PHE A 319 -22.69 -7.41 -3.77
CA PHE A 319 -21.85 -7.14 -2.61
C PHE A 319 -22.69 -6.84 -1.35
N THR A 320 -23.71 -6.00 -1.48
CA THR A 320 -24.62 -5.66 -0.38
C THR A 320 -25.36 -6.90 0.11
N SER A 321 -25.86 -7.74 -0.80
CA SER A 321 -26.54 -8.99 -0.46
C SER A 321 -25.63 -9.96 0.30
N HIS A 322 -24.34 -10.04 -0.06
CA HIS A 322 -23.37 -10.83 0.69
C HIS A 322 -23.16 -10.29 2.12
N LEU A 323 -23.02 -8.97 2.27
CA LEU A 323 -22.87 -8.34 3.59
C LEU A 323 -24.10 -8.51 4.47
N GLU A 324 -25.31 -8.35 3.93
CA GLU A 324 -26.56 -8.54 4.69
C GLU A 324 -26.67 -9.96 5.25
N ARG A 325 -26.34 -10.97 4.44
CA ARG A 325 -26.32 -12.38 4.87
C ARG A 325 -25.31 -12.63 5.99
N LEU A 326 -24.12 -12.05 5.88
CA LEU A 326 -23.08 -12.17 6.91
C LEU A 326 -23.49 -11.45 8.19
N ASN A 327 -24.04 -10.24 8.10
CA ASN A 327 -24.43 -9.43 9.26
C ASN A 327 -25.53 -10.12 10.09
N ALA A 328 -26.41 -10.88 9.45
CA ALA A 328 -27.45 -11.66 10.13
C ALA A 328 -26.90 -12.74 11.08
N THR A 329 -25.68 -13.23 10.84
CA THR A 329 -25.04 -14.31 11.63
C THR A 329 -23.81 -13.83 12.41
N HIS A 330 -23.16 -12.78 11.93
CA HIS A 330 -21.95 -12.19 12.48
C HIS A 330 -22.14 -10.66 12.53
N PRO A 331 -22.76 -10.12 13.59
CA PRO A 331 -23.10 -8.71 13.63
C PRO A 331 -21.89 -7.78 13.46
N PHE A 332 -22.02 -6.82 12.55
CA PHE A 332 -21.08 -5.73 12.33
C PHE A 332 -21.82 -4.44 11.99
N GLU A 333 -21.15 -3.32 12.20
CA GLU A 333 -21.64 -2.03 11.74
C GLU A 333 -21.17 -1.77 10.30
N LEU A 334 -22.07 -1.29 9.44
CA LEU A 334 -21.74 -0.90 8.06
C LEU A 334 -21.88 0.61 7.89
N ILE A 335 -20.80 1.25 7.47
CA ILE A 335 -20.76 2.65 7.07
C ILE A 335 -20.48 2.70 5.57
N ASP A 336 -21.54 2.80 4.77
CA ASP A 336 -21.44 2.93 3.32
C ASP A 336 -21.42 4.42 2.93
N LEU A 337 -20.26 4.89 2.47
CA LEU A 337 -20.05 6.27 2.00
C LEU A 337 -19.86 6.35 0.50
N PHE A 338 -20.06 5.26 -0.26
CA PHE A 338 -19.65 5.20 -1.67
C PHE A 338 -20.19 6.35 -2.52
N ASP A 339 -21.49 6.67 -2.38
CA ASP A 339 -22.18 7.79 -3.04
C ASP A 339 -22.36 9.01 -2.11
N SER A 340 -21.50 9.17 -1.10
CA SER A 340 -21.67 10.24 -0.11
C SER A 340 -21.35 11.61 -0.70
N GLU A 341 -22.28 12.55 -0.54
CA GLU A 341 -22.07 13.98 -0.84
C GLU A 341 -21.13 14.68 0.18
N LEU A 342 -20.56 13.92 1.14
CA LEU A 342 -19.61 14.42 2.13
C LEU A 342 -18.33 14.96 1.50
N VAL A 343 -17.89 14.34 0.40
CA VAL A 343 -16.66 14.71 -0.31
C VAL A 343 -16.96 15.32 -1.66
N SER A 344 -16.11 16.25 -2.07
CA SER A 344 -16.17 16.99 -3.32
C SER A 344 -14.93 16.70 -4.17
N GLU A 345 -14.89 17.22 -5.40
CA GLU A 345 -13.73 17.07 -6.28
C GLU A 345 -12.40 17.51 -5.65
N ARG A 346 -12.44 18.52 -4.75
CA ARG A 346 -11.26 19.06 -4.07
C ARG A 346 -10.73 18.18 -2.95
N ASP A 347 -11.47 17.16 -2.57
CA ASP A 347 -11.14 16.25 -1.47
C ASP A 347 -10.36 15.03 -1.95
N PHE A 348 -9.91 15.01 -3.22
CA PHE A 348 -9.14 13.95 -3.83
C PHE A 348 -7.80 14.47 -4.37
N PHE A 349 -6.71 13.72 -4.16
CA PHE A 349 -5.40 14.06 -4.75
C PHE A 349 -5.13 13.34 -6.07
N ASP A 350 -5.86 12.26 -6.34
CA ASP A 350 -5.84 11.60 -7.64
C ASP A 350 -7.26 11.26 -8.11
N VAL A 351 -7.39 10.34 -9.06
CA VAL A 351 -8.68 9.94 -9.62
C VAL A 351 -9.63 9.30 -8.59
N HIS A 352 -9.15 8.74 -7.48
CA HIS A 352 -9.92 7.89 -6.56
C HIS A 352 -9.50 7.89 -5.09
N HIS A 353 -8.37 8.51 -4.72
CA HIS A 353 -7.90 8.60 -3.34
C HIS A 353 -8.14 9.98 -2.73
N LEU A 354 -8.61 9.97 -1.49
CA LEU A 354 -8.86 11.19 -0.72
C LEU A 354 -7.54 11.85 -0.33
N ASN A 355 -7.52 13.18 -0.38
CA ASN A 355 -6.46 13.97 0.27
C ASN A 355 -6.76 14.16 1.76
N HIS A 356 -5.91 14.93 2.43
CA HIS A 356 -6.04 15.20 3.86
C HIS A 356 -7.42 15.75 4.23
N ASP A 357 -7.88 16.80 3.54
CA ASP A 357 -9.18 17.44 3.80
C ASP A 357 -10.35 16.45 3.64
N GLY A 358 -10.29 15.59 2.62
CA GLY A 358 -11.27 14.52 2.39
C GLY A 358 -11.28 13.48 3.50
N ALA A 359 -10.10 13.04 3.94
CA ALA A 359 -9.96 12.10 5.04
C ALA A 359 -10.44 12.67 6.37
N ILE A 360 -10.19 13.95 6.68
CA ILE A 360 -10.71 14.60 7.89
C ILE A 360 -12.24 14.51 7.91
N LYS A 361 -12.91 14.83 6.80
CA LYS A 361 -14.37 14.76 6.70
C LYS A 361 -14.89 13.34 6.93
N VAL A 362 -14.31 12.34 6.28
CA VAL A 362 -14.67 10.92 6.45
C VAL A 362 -14.45 10.47 7.88
N THR A 363 -13.31 10.84 8.47
CA THR A 363 -12.94 10.51 9.86
C THR A 363 -13.93 11.09 10.86
N GLN A 364 -14.35 12.35 10.69
CA GLN A 364 -15.36 12.99 11.53
C GLN A 364 -16.71 12.26 11.48
N LEU A 365 -17.08 11.69 10.33
CA LEU A 365 -18.29 10.88 10.22
C LEU A 365 -18.13 9.53 10.95
N ILE A 366 -17.00 8.84 10.74
CA ILE A 366 -16.67 7.58 11.42
C ILE A 366 -16.65 7.75 12.94
N ASN A 367 -16.12 8.87 13.44
CA ASN A 367 -16.12 9.24 14.86
C ASN A 367 -17.49 9.34 15.53
N ASN A 368 -18.58 9.37 14.76
CA ASN A 368 -19.95 9.34 15.29
C ASN A 368 -20.50 7.91 15.44
N ARG A 369 -19.69 6.90 15.12
CA ARG A 369 -20.01 5.46 15.13
C ARG A 369 -19.04 4.62 15.97
N LEU A 370 -17.92 5.24 16.36
CA LEU A 370 -16.83 4.63 17.11
C LEU A 370 -17.09 4.49 18.60
#